data_AF-A0A7X2MZM6-F1
#
_entry.id   AF-A0A7X2MZM6-F1
#
_cell.length_a   1.000
_cell.length_b   1.000
_cell.length_c   1.000
_cell.angle_alpha   90.00
_cell.angle_beta   90.00
_cell.angle_gamma   90.00
#
_symmetry.space_group_name_H-M   'P 1'
#
loop_
_entity.id
_entity.type
_entity.pdbx_description
1 polymer ?
#
loop_
_entity_poly.entity_id
_entity_poly.type
_entity_poly.pdbx_seq_one_letter_code
_entity_poly.pdbx_strand_id
1 'polypeptide(L)'
;MEQLLRGKYAISVATYENHGGRDSAKILNRLLSHSGAIISGTIISRKKSESSSKENYQLSKNIHKLADKLYEDIKGKRKYIFQPIKHFIIFKIGIKPFVIKNADQYGGVINHWKSKI
;
A
#
# COMPACT_ATOMS: atom_id res chain seq x y z
N MET A 1 7.80 -14.12 -3.17
CA MET A 1 7.83 -12.69 -3.52
C MET A 1 6.54 -11.92 -3.17
N GLU A 2 5.37 -12.55 -3.08
CA GLU A 2 4.10 -11.79 -3.03
C GLU A 2 3.72 -11.15 -1.68
N GLN A 3 4.54 -11.25 -0.64
CA GLN A 3 4.27 -10.58 0.65
C GLN A 3 5.53 -9.92 1.26
N LEU A 4 6.36 -9.28 0.44
CA LEU A 4 7.62 -8.65 0.89
C LEU A 4 7.40 -7.51 1.91
N LEU A 5 6.21 -6.91 1.94
CA LEU A 5 5.86 -5.83 2.84
C LEU A 5 5.00 -6.30 4.02
N ARG A 6 4.88 -7.62 4.26
CA ARG A 6 4.08 -8.15 5.37
C ARG A 6 4.49 -7.52 6.70
N GLY A 7 3.52 -6.86 7.35
CA GLY A 7 3.73 -6.22 8.65
C GLY A 7 4.50 -4.90 8.61
N LYS A 8 4.93 -4.43 7.43
CA LYS A 8 5.56 -3.12 7.26
C LYS A 8 4.47 -2.06 7.07
N TYR A 9 4.65 -0.90 7.71
CA TYR A 9 3.76 0.24 7.54
C TYR A 9 4.14 1.04 6.29
N ALA A 10 3.14 1.57 5.59
CA ALA A 10 3.33 2.31 4.36
C ALA A 10 2.36 3.50 4.24
N ILE A 11 2.82 4.57 3.59
CA ILE A 11 1.98 5.64 3.05
C ILE A 11 2.10 5.59 1.53
N SER A 12 0.97 5.70 0.83
CA SER A 12 0.97 5.88 -0.62
C SER A 12 0.92 7.37 -0.98
N VAL A 13 1.76 7.83 -1.90
CA VAL A 13 1.73 9.21 -2.39
C VAL A 13 1.50 9.19 -3.89
N ALA A 14 0.48 9.93 -4.35
CA ALA A 14 0.16 10.10 -5.75
C ALA A 14 0.09 11.59 -6.08
N THR A 15 1.02 12.06 -6.91
CA THR A 15 0.99 13.40 -7.49
C THR A 15 0.48 13.32 -8.92
N TYR A 16 -0.27 14.34 -9.35
CA TYR A 16 -0.83 14.39 -10.70
C TYR A 16 -1.08 15.83 -11.14
N GLU A 17 -1.05 16.09 -12.43
CA GLU A 17 -1.26 17.44 -12.98
C GLU A 17 -2.73 17.63 -13.40
N ASN A 18 -3.26 16.65 -14.14
CA ASN A 18 -4.59 16.71 -14.74
C ASN A 18 -5.62 15.84 -14.00
N HIS A 19 -5.95 14.68 -14.56
CA HIS A 19 -6.91 13.72 -13.99
C HIS A 19 -6.21 12.42 -13.55
N GLY A 20 -6.94 11.54 -12.86
CA GLY A 20 -6.48 10.19 -12.54
C GLY A 20 -5.72 10.01 -11.23
N GLY A 21 -5.40 11.08 -10.48
CA GLY A 21 -4.65 10.96 -9.22
C GLY A 21 -5.27 9.99 -8.21
N ARG A 22 -6.62 9.96 -8.13
CA ARG A 22 -7.34 9.03 -7.25
C ARG A 22 -7.23 7.58 -7.74
N ASP A 23 -7.28 7.33 -9.04
CA ASP A 23 -7.18 5.98 -9.58
C ASP A 23 -5.76 5.44 -9.51
N SER A 24 -4.75 6.28 -9.76
CA SER A 24 -3.34 5.97 -9.51
C SER A 24 -3.12 5.58 -8.04
N ALA A 25 -3.66 6.36 -7.10
CA ALA A 25 -3.57 6.04 -5.68
C ALA A 25 -4.28 4.73 -5.31
N LYS A 26 -5.43 4.42 -5.93
CA LYS A 26 -6.11 3.12 -5.74
C LYS A 26 -5.25 1.96 -6.23
N ILE A 27 -4.64 2.08 -7.42
CA ILE A 27 -3.76 1.04 -7.97
C ILE A 27 -2.56 0.84 -7.04
N LEU A 28 -1.92 1.93 -6.61
CA LEU A 28 -0.79 1.87 -5.68
C LEU A 28 -1.19 1.20 -4.35
N ASN A 29 -2.35 1.56 -3.79
CA ASN A 29 -2.87 0.93 -2.58
C ASN A 29 -3.18 -0.55 -2.76
N ARG A 30 -3.64 -0.97 -3.95
CA ARG A 30 -3.80 -2.39 -4.29
C ARG A 30 -2.45 -3.10 -4.29
N LEU A 31 -1.43 -2.55 -4.96
CA LEU A 31 -0.08 -3.14 -4.98
C LEU A 31 0.51 -3.27 -3.57
N LEU A 32 0.38 -2.25 -2.73
CA LEU A 32 0.81 -2.27 -1.33
C LEU A 32 0.05 -3.35 -0.53
N SER A 33 -1.27 -3.42 -0.69
CA SER A 33 -2.10 -4.45 -0.03
C SER A 33 -1.74 -5.86 -0.49
N HIS A 34 -1.53 -6.06 -1.79
CA HIS A 34 -1.13 -7.35 -2.37
C HIS A 34 0.22 -7.79 -1.81
N SER A 35 1.15 -6.84 -1.65
CA SER A 35 2.47 -7.06 -1.04
C SER A 35 2.44 -7.24 0.49
N GLY A 36 1.28 -7.12 1.13
CA GLY A 36 1.08 -7.32 2.58
C GLY A 36 1.35 -6.10 3.47
N ALA A 37 1.51 -4.90 2.89
CA ALA A 37 1.78 -3.68 3.65
C ALA A 37 0.58 -3.21 4.47
N ILE A 38 0.83 -2.69 5.66
CA ILE A 38 -0.17 -1.98 6.47
C ILE A 38 -0.20 -0.52 6.02
N ILE A 39 -1.27 -0.12 5.34
CA ILE A 39 -1.40 1.24 4.81
C ILE A 39 -1.88 2.18 5.92
N SER A 40 -1.01 3.08 6.36
CA SER A 40 -1.28 4.09 7.38
C SER A 40 -1.99 5.32 6.82
N GLY A 41 -1.86 5.58 5.52
CA GLY A 41 -2.57 6.65 4.85
C GLY A 41 -2.22 6.82 3.38
N THR A 42 -2.91 7.76 2.74
CA THR A 42 -2.76 8.06 1.31
C THR A 42 -2.76 9.57 1.10
N ILE A 43 -1.79 10.07 0.34
CA ILE A 43 -1.69 11.45 -0.09
C ILE A 43 -1.99 11.49 -1.58
N ILE A 44 -2.94 12.32 -1.97
CA ILE A 44 -3.29 12.59 -3.37
C ILE A 44 -3.14 14.10 -3.56
N SER A 45 -2.14 14.52 -4.32
CA SER A 45 -1.82 15.92 -4.52
C SER A 45 -1.90 16.30 -5.99
N ARG A 46 -2.73 17.29 -6.30
CA ARG A 46 -2.78 17.87 -7.64
C ARG A 46 -1.74 18.98 -7.72
N LYS A 47 -0.78 18.85 -8.63
CA LYS A 47 0.16 19.91 -8.97
C LYS A 47 -0.57 20.90 -9.88
N LYS A 48 -0.86 22.10 -9.36
CA LYS A 48 -1.38 23.24 -10.13
C LYS A 48 -0.23 24.20 -10.44
N SER A 49 -0.24 24.84 -11.61
CA SER A 49 0.74 25.89 -11.95
C SER A 49 0.69 27.07 -10.96
N GLU A 50 -0.50 27.45 -10.50
CA GLU A 50 -0.68 28.41 -9.41
C GLU A 50 -1.48 27.75 -8.27
N SER A 51 -0.75 27.22 -7.29
CA SER A 51 -1.33 26.79 -6.02
C SER A 51 -1.40 27.97 -5.05
N SER A 52 -2.54 28.19 -4.41
CA SER A 52 -2.63 29.23 -3.37
C SER A 52 -1.78 28.86 -2.14
N SER A 53 -1.30 29.86 -1.41
CA SER A 53 -0.58 29.67 -0.14
C SER A 53 -1.39 28.83 0.86
N LYS A 54 -2.71 28.99 0.87
CA LYS A 54 -3.65 28.21 1.70
C LYS A 54 -3.69 26.73 1.30
N GLU A 55 -3.73 26.42 0.00
CA GLU A 55 -3.70 25.02 -0.49
C GLU A 55 -2.39 24.33 -0.11
N ASN A 56 -1.26 25.02 -0.27
CA ASN A 56 0.05 24.50 0.11
C ASN A 56 0.17 24.28 1.63
N TYR A 57 -0.35 25.21 2.43
CA TYR A 57 -0.40 25.05 3.87
C TYR A 57 -1.24 23.83 4.30
N GLN A 58 -2.41 23.63 3.69
CA GLN A 58 -3.26 22.47 3.96
C GLN A 58 -2.60 21.15 3.56
N LEU A 59 -1.96 21.11 2.39
CA LEU A 59 -1.22 19.94 1.94
C LEU A 59 -0.06 19.61 2.89
N SER A 60 0.74 20.62 3.26
CA SER A 60 1.84 20.47 4.22
C SER A 60 1.34 19.96 5.57
N LYS A 61 0.27 20.53 6.11
CA LYS A 61 -0.35 20.08 7.36
C LYS A 61 -0.80 18.63 7.29
N ASN A 62 -1.38 18.21 6.16
CA ASN A 62 -1.79 16.82 5.93
C ASN A 62 -0.60 15.86 5.83
N ILE A 63 0.49 16.28 5.17
CA ILE A 63 1.75 15.51 5.10
C ILE A 63 2.31 15.28 6.50
N HIS A 64 2.47 16.34 7.30
CA HIS A 64 2.98 16.24 8.67
C HIS A 64 2.11 15.32 9.53
N LYS A 65 0.79 15.52 9.51
CA LYS A 65 -0.15 14.66 10.25
C LYS A 65 -0.03 13.18 9.86
N LEU A 66 0.17 12.88 8.57
CA LEU A 66 0.33 11.50 8.12
C LEU A 66 1.70 10.93 8.46
N ALA A 67 2.76 11.73 8.40
CA ALA A 67 4.09 11.33 8.84
C ALA A 67 4.11 10.99 10.33
N ASP A 68 3.52 11.86 11.17
CA ASP A 68 3.37 11.62 12.61
C ASP A 68 2.56 10.36 12.87
N LYS A 69 1.45 10.19 12.14
CA LYS A 69 0.62 8.99 12.23
C LYS A 69 1.41 7.73 11.86
N LEU A 70 2.19 7.76 10.78
CA LEU A 70 3.02 6.62 10.38
C LEU A 70 4.05 6.29 11.46
N TYR A 71 4.70 7.32 12.02
CA TYR A 71 5.65 7.15 13.11
C TYR A 71 5.00 6.50 14.33
N GLU A 72 3.85 7.01 14.79
CA GLU A 72 3.12 6.45 15.92
C GLU A 72 2.57 5.05 15.62
N ASP A 73 2.13 4.78 14.40
CA ASP A 73 1.70 3.44 13.98
C ASP A 73 2.86 2.44 14.04
N ILE A 74 4.05 2.82 13.60
CA ILE A 74 5.27 2.00 13.68
C ILE A 74 5.69 1.79 15.13
N LYS A 75 5.81 2.88 15.89
CA LYS A 75 6.24 2.88 17.30
C LYS A 75 5.29 2.07 18.18
N GLY A 76 3.99 2.32 18.05
CA GLY A 76 2.93 1.65 18.81
C GLY A 76 2.54 0.28 18.25
N LYS A 77 3.16 -0.17 17.15
CA LYS A 77 2.78 -1.40 16.42
C LYS A 77 1.27 -1.49 16.22
N ARG A 78 0.66 -0.40 15.75
CA ARG A 78 -0.79 -0.27 15.65
C ARG A 78 -1.39 -1.40 14.82
N LYS A 79 -2.42 -2.04 15.37
CA LYS A 79 -3.15 -3.12 14.72
C LYS A 79 -4.35 -2.56 13.95
N TYR A 80 -4.29 -2.62 12.62
CA TYR A 80 -5.41 -2.26 11.75
C TYR A 80 -6.27 -3.50 11.47
N ILE A 81 -7.26 -3.79 12.29
CA ILE A 81 -7.97 -5.10 12.32
C ILE A 81 -8.51 -5.57 10.95
N PHE A 82 -8.98 -4.65 10.10
CA PHE A 82 -9.53 -5.01 8.78
C PHE A 82 -8.48 -5.30 7.70
N GLN A 83 -7.26 -4.75 7.82
CA GLN A 83 -6.22 -4.94 6.79
C GLN A 83 -5.68 -6.38 6.76
N PRO A 84 -5.40 -7.06 7.90
CA PRO A 84 -5.06 -8.47 7.93
C PRO A 84 -6.13 -9.37 7.33
N ILE A 85 -7.42 -9.08 7.57
CA ILE A 85 -8.53 -9.85 6.98
C ILE A 85 -8.49 -9.72 5.46
N LYS A 86 -8.36 -8.49 4.95
CA LYS A 86 -8.21 -8.21 3.53
C LYS A 86 -6.98 -8.92 2.94
N HIS A 87 -5.83 -8.88 3.61
CA HIS A 87 -4.62 -9.56 3.17
C HIS A 87 -4.78 -11.08 3.14
N PHE A 88 -5.48 -11.64 4.12
CA PHE A 88 -5.77 -13.07 4.16
C PHE A 88 -6.62 -13.49 2.95
N ILE A 89 -7.70 -12.76 2.66
CA ILE A 89 -8.56 -13.02 1.50
C ILE A 89 -7.78 -12.90 0.19
N ILE A 90 -7.06 -11.78 0.00
CA ILE A 90 -6.25 -11.53 -1.19
C ILE A 90 -5.26 -12.67 -1.42
N PHE A 91 -4.56 -13.10 -0.37
CA PHE A 91 -3.55 -14.13 -0.49
C PHE A 91 -4.15 -15.52 -0.71
N LYS A 92 -5.11 -15.93 0.13
CA LYS A 92 -5.65 -17.30 0.12
C LYS A 92 -6.58 -17.58 -1.04
N ILE A 93 -7.37 -16.60 -1.46
CA ILE A 93 -8.43 -16.78 -2.47
C ILE A 93 -8.00 -16.21 -3.84
N GLY A 94 -7.13 -15.20 -3.87
CA GLY A 94 -6.66 -14.61 -5.13
C GLY A 94 -5.30 -15.13 -5.55
N ILE A 95 -4.27 -14.64 -4.87
CA ILE A 95 -2.88 -14.75 -5.29
C ILE A 95 -2.38 -16.19 -5.26
N LYS A 96 -2.52 -16.90 -4.13
CA LYS A 96 -2.02 -18.27 -3.98
C LYS A 96 -2.61 -19.25 -5.01
N PRO A 97 -3.94 -19.33 -5.22
CA PRO A 97 -4.49 -20.22 -6.23
C PRO A 97 -4.10 -19.83 -7.65
N PHE A 98 -3.97 -18.53 -7.94
CA PHE A 98 -3.50 -18.06 -9.25
C PHE A 98 -2.05 -18.52 -9.55
N VAL A 99 -1.15 -18.37 -8.58
CA VAL A 99 0.24 -18.83 -8.71
C VAL A 99 0.33 -20.35 -8.87
N ILE A 100 -0.46 -21.10 -8.11
CA ILE A 100 -0.50 -22.57 -8.23
C ILE A 100 -1.04 -22.99 -9.60
N LYS A 101 -2.05 -22.29 -10.14
CA LYS A 101 -2.60 -22.58 -11.48
C LYS A 101 -1.60 -22.32 -12.61
N ASN A 102 -0.68 -21.37 -12.43
CA ASN A 102 0.36 -21.01 -13.40
C ASN A 102 1.76 -21.42 -12.89
N ALA A 103 1.86 -22.62 -12.30
CA ALA A 103 3.06 -23.06 -11.61
C ALA A 103 4.32 -23.10 -12.50
N ASP A 104 4.15 -23.29 -13.81
CA ASP A 104 5.18 -23.24 -14.84
C ASP A 104 5.88 -21.87 -14.90
N GLN A 105 5.12 -20.78 -14.78
CA GLN A 105 5.63 -19.40 -14.84
C GLN A 105 6.14 -18.91 -13.48
N TYR A 106 5.66 -19.49 -12.39
CA TYR A 106 5.93 -19.03 -11.03
C TYR A 106 6.70 -20.04 -10.17
N GLY A 107 7.42 -20.98 -10.79
CA GLY A 107 8.16 -22.05 -10.10
C GLY A 107 9.09 -21.53 -9.00
N GLY A 108 9.78 -20.41 -9.23
CA GLY A 108 10.63 -19.76 -8.22
C GLY A 108 9.88 -19.28 -6.98
N VAL A 109 8.63 -18.81 -7.14
CA VAL A 109 7.79 -18.38 -6.01
C VAL A 109 7.30 -19.58 -5.21
N ILE A 110 6.89 -20.64 -5.90
CA ILE A 110 6.40 -21.88 -5.27
C ILE A 110 7.53 -22.57 -4.48
N ASN A 111 8.73 -22.65 -5.05
CA ASN A 111 9.89 -23.25 -4.37
C ASN A 111 10.26 -22.47 -3.11
N HIS A 112 10.22 -21.13 -3.17
CA HIS A 112 10.43 -20.28 -2.00
C HIS A 112 9.35 -20.41 -0.92
N TRP A 113 8.11 -20.73 -1.29
CA TRP A 113 7.06 -21.02 -0.30
C TRP A 113 7.29 -22.36 0.38
N LYS A 114 7.71 -23.38 -0.38
CA LYS A 114 8.00 -24.72 0.16
C LYS A 114 9.21 -24.70 1.11
N SER A 115 10.24 -23.89 0.83
CA SER A 115 11.43 -23.80 1.70
C SER A 115 11.22 -23.07 3.02
N LYS A 116 10.05 -22.43 3.22
CA LYS A 116 9.66 -21.73 4.46
C LYS A 116 8.62 -22.49 5.29
N ILE A 117 8.23 -23.68 4.86
CA ILE A 117 7.41 -24.65 5.62
C ILE A 117 8.39 -25.62 6.28
#